data_AF-A0A5C9BFU2-F1
#
_entry.id   AF-A0A5C9BFU2-F1
#
_cell.length_a   1.000
_cell.length_b   1.000
_cell.length_c   1.000
_cell.angle_alpha   90.00
_cell.angle_beta   90.00
_cell.angle_gamma   90.00
#
_symmetry.space_group_name_H-M   'P 1'
#
loop_
_entity.id
_entity.type
_entity.pdbx_description
1 polymer ?
#
loop_
_entity_poly.entity_id
_entity_poly.type
_entity_poly.pdbx_seq_one_letter_code
_entity_poly.pdbx_strand_id
1 'polypeptide(L)'
;MIDLAVFLKRNGYRPDQVQDFIPAPFDVATAMYYTGIDPFTKKPVYVAQHLRDRKLQRALMQFFKPENYFEVRKALEQAGRQDLIGPGCDSLIADNPPREALEKRRKDANTKFRGEYVHTIPPKGSAPAKGKTPKKQSRHGPRTGYRPGRRSASD
;
A
#
# COMPACT_ATOMS: atom_id res chain seq x y z
N MET A 1 8.25 10.54 -11.54
CA MET A 1 8.61 10.03 -10.20
C MET A 1 9.37 8.71 -10.22
N ILE A 2 9.04 7.77 -11.11
CA ILE A 2 9.83 6.52 -11.25
C ILE A 2 11.29 6.84 -11.63
N ASP A 3 11.51 7.75 -12.58
CA ASP A 3 12.87 8.12 -13.00
C ASP A 3 13.69 8.74 -11.86
N LEU A 4 13.04 9.49 -10.96
CA LEU A 4 13.68 10.01 -9.76
C LEU A 4 14.05 8.87 -8.80
N ALA A 5 13.20 7.87 -8.62
CA ALA A 5 13.52 6.70 -7.79
C ALA A 5 14.71 5.90 -8.37
N VAL A 6 14.75 5.73 -9.70
CA VAL A 6 15.88 5.12 -10.41
C VAL A 6 17.14 5.95 -10.23
N PHE A 7 17.05 7.27 -10.37
CA PHE A 7 18.16 8.20 -10.13
C PHE A 7 18.69 8.07 -8.70
N LEU A 8 17.82 8.07 -7.69
CA LEU A 8 18.21 7.90 -6.29
C LEU A 8 18.94 6.57 -6.07
N LYS A 9 18.41 5.47 -6.63
CA LYS A 9 19.06 4.16 -6.52
C LYS A 9 20.45 4.15 -7.15
N ARG A 10 20.59 4.70 -8.37
CA ARG A 10 21.87 4.75 -9.10
C ARG A 10 22.93 5.56 -8.38
N ASN A 11 22.53 6.64 -7.72
CA ASN A 11 23.43 7.50 -6.94
C ASN A 11 23.61 7.02 -5.48
N GLY A 12 22.97 5.92 -5.08
CA GLY A 12 23.08 5.38 -3.72
C GLY A 12 22.35 6.18 -2.63
N TYR A 13 21.46 7.11 -3.00
CA TYR A 13 20.71 7.92 -2.04
C TYR A 13 19.49 7.17 -1.50
N ARG A 14 19.29 7.26 -0.18
CA ARG A 14 18.16 6.65 0.54
C ARG A 14 17.52 7.67 1.49
N PRO A 15 16.57 8.48 1.01
CA PRO A 15 15.92 9.48 1.86
C PRO A 15 15.04 8.81 2.92
N ASP A 16 15.38 9.00 4.19
CA ASP A 16 14.58 8.44 5.29
C ASP A 16 13.36 9.31 5.62
N GLN A 17 13.53 10.64 5.55
CA GLN A 17 12.45 11.60 5.72
C GLN A 17 12.05 12.19 4.37
N VAL A 18 10.76 12.16 4.08
CA VAL A 18 10.15 12.79 2.91
C VAL A 18 9.17 13.81 3.43
N GLN A 19 9.43 15.08 3.13
CA GLN A 19 8.57 16.19 3.51
C GLN A 19 7.54 16.45 2.42
N ASP A 20 6.30 16.67 2.82
CA ASP A 20 5.26 17.15 1.92
C ASP A 20 5.49 18.62 1.58
N PHE A 21 5.29 18.98 0.32
CA PHE A 21 5.42 20.37 -0.13
C PHE A 21 4.34 21.24 0.51
N ILE A 22 4.76 22.35 1.11
CA ILE A 22 3.87 23.37 1.68
C ILE A 22 4.04 24.62 0.82
N PRO A 23 3.03 25.03 0.04
CA PRO A 23 3.16 26.15 -0.87
C PRO A 23 3.41 27.45 -0.10
N ALA A 24 4.48 28.14 -0.44
CA ALA A 24 4.84 29.45 0.08
C ALA A 24 4.59 30.55 -0.96
N PRO A 25 4.12 31.75 -0.57
CA PRO A 25 3.95 32.86 -1.51
C PRO A 25 5.30 33.26 -2.12
N PHE A 26 5.26 33.81 -3.34
CA PHE A 26 6.44 34.22 -4.12
C PHE A 26 7.44 33.10 -4.48
N ASP A 27 7.02 31.83 -4.39
CA ASP A 27 7.80 30.67 -4.84
C ASP A 27 7.32 30.16 -6.22
N VAL A 28 8.27 29.86 -7.10
CA VAL A 28 8.03 29.26 -8.42
C VAL A 28 7.35 27.90 -8.28
N ALA A 29 7.76 27.07 -7.32
CA ALA A 29 7.16 25.76 -7.10
C ALA A 29 5.68 25.90 -6.68
N THR A 30 5.34 26.95 -5.95
CA THR A 30 3.96 27.28 -5.59
C THR A 30 3.14 27.69 -6.80
N ALA A 31 3.70 28.53 -7.68
CA ALA A 31 3.05 28.88 -8.94
C ALA A 31 2.77 27.62 -9.77
N MET A 32 3.75 26.72 -9.92
CA MET A 32 3.59 25.42 -10.60
C MET A 32 2.53 24.55 -9.92
N TYR A 33 2.50 24.52 -8.58
CA TYR A 33 1.55 23.74 -7.79
C TYR A 33 0.09 24.14 -8.05
N TYR A 34 -0.19 25.44 -8.12
CA TYR A 34 -1.55 25.96 -8.34
C TYR A 34 -1.95 26.01 -9.82
N THR A 35 -1.03 26.37 -10.70
CA THR A 35 -1.33 26.54 -12.14
C THR A 35 -1.20 25.24 -12.93
N GLY A 36 -0.41 24.28 -12.45
CA GLY A 36 -0.07 23.08 -13.21
C GLY A 36 0.78 23.36 -14.46
N ILE A 37 1.44 24.52 -14.52
CA ILE A 37 2.25 24.96 -15.66
C ILE A 37 3.63 25.37 -15.15
N ASP A 38 4.68 24.97 -15.86
CA ASP A 38 6.01 25.52 -15.64
C ASP A 38 6.09 26.96 -16.18
N PRO A 39 6.33 27.97 -15.33
CA PRO A 39 6.32 29.37 -15.75
C PRO A 39 7.43 29.72 -16.76
N PHE A 40 8.51 28.95 -16.83
CA PHE A 40 9.60 29.19 -17.77
C PHE A 40 9.33 28.57 -19.14
N THR A 41 8.93 27.29 -19.15
CA THR A 41 8.70 26.56 -20.41
C THR A 41 7.28 26.68 -20.95
N LYS A 42 6.35 27.18 -20.13
CA LYS A 42 4.90 27.28 -20.39
C LYS A 42 4.24 25.93 -20.72
N LYS A 43 4.89 24.82 -20.35
CA LYS A 43 4.37 23.46 -20.57
C LYS A 43 3.60 22.98 -19.34
N PRO A 44 2.57 22.13 -19.52
CA PRO A 44 1.87 21.53 -18.40
C PRO A 44 2.81 20.62 -17.60
N VAL A 45 2.72 20.71 -16.28
CA VAL A 45 3.45 19.90 -15.32
C VAL A 45 2.47 19.16 -14.43
N TYR A 46 2.66 17.85 -14.29
CA TYR A 46 1.84 17.03 -13.41
C TYR A 46 2.18 17.30 -11.94
N VAL A 47 1.16 17.63 -11.14
CA VAL A 47 1.25 17.86 -9.70
C VAL A 47 0.28 16.93 -8.96
N ALA A 48 0.78 16.16 -8.00
CA ALA A 48 -0.05 15.25 -7.20
C ALA A 48 -0.79 16.01 -6.09
N GLN A 49 -2.05 16.34 -6.33
CA GLN A 49 -2.89 17.01 -5.34
C GLN A 49 -3.58 16.02 -4.39
N HIS A 50 -3.91 14.81 -4.85
CA HIS A 50 -4.63 13.83 -4.05
C HIS A 50 -3.71 13.09 -3.08
N LEU A 51 -4.23 12.78 -1.88
CA LEU A 51 -3.51 12.06 -0.84
C LEU A 51 -2.98 10.70 -1.31
N ARG A 52 -3.77 10.00 -2.13
CA ARG A 52 -3.36 8.70 -2.69
C ARG A 52 -2.13 8.82 -3.57
N ASP A 53 -2.09 9.84 -4.42
CA ASP A 53 -0.99 10.05 -5.36
C ASP A 53 0.27 10.49 -4.60
N ARG A 54 0.13 11.38 -3.61
CA ARG A 54 1.25 11.77 -2.72
C ARG A 54 1.83 10.57 -1.97
N LYS A 55 0.98 9.68 -1.44
CA LYS A 55 1.43 8.43 -0.80
C LYS A 55 2.21 7.55 -1.76
N LEU A 56 1.72 7.38 -2.99
CA LEU A 56 2.42 6.62 -4.02
C LEU A 56 3.78 7.24 -4.36
N GLN A 57 3.85 8.56 -4.51
CA GLN A 57 5.09 9.29 -4.77
C GLN A 57 6.09 9.10 -3.63
N ARG A 58 5.64 9.23 -2.38
CA ARG A 58 6.47 8.98 -1.19
C ARG A 58 6.94 7.53 -1.12
N ALA A 59 6.07 6.56 -1.43
CA ALA A 59 6.42 5.15 -1.48
C ALA A 59 7.52 4.87 -2.52
N LEU A 60 7.45 5.52 -3.69
CA LEU A 60 8.50 5.45 -4.72
C LEU A 60 9.83 6.05 -4.27
N MET A 61 9.82 7.16 -3.52
CA MET A 61 11.05 7.74 -2.94
C MET A 61 11.67 6.83 -1.88
N GLN A 62 10.82 6.10 -1.16
CA GLN A 62 11.20 5.16 -0.10
C GLN A 62 11.08 3.70 -0.58
N PHE A 63 11.50 3.42 -1.82
CA PHE A 63 11.37 2.10 -2.45
C PHE A 63 12.06 0.97 -1.67
N PHE A 64 13.09 1.29 -0.89
CA PHE A 64 13.86 0.35 -0.09
C PHE A 64 13.12 -0.08 1.19
N LYS A 65 12.09 0.66 1.62
CA LYS A 65 11.31 0.29 2.81
C LYS A 65 10.39 -0.88 2.45
N PRO A 66 10.45 -2.01 3.18
CA PRO A 66 9.67 -3.22 2.85
C PRO A 66 8.16 -2.95 2.89
N GLU A 67 7.75 -2.03 3.75
CA GLU A 67 6.37 -1.59 3.92
C GLU A 67 5.75 -1.02 2.63
N ASN A 68 6.57 -0.39 1.79
CA ASN A 68 6.14 0.25 0.55
C ASN A 68 6.16 -0.70 -0.65
N TYR A 69 6.69 -1.92 -0.48
CA TYR A 69 6.93 -2.86 -1.58
C TYR A 69 5.70 -3.07 -2.48
N PHE A 70 4.53 -3.31 -1.88
CA PHE A 70 3.30 -3.57 -2.65
C PHE A 70 2.79 -2.33 -3.40
N GLU A 71 2.95 -1.14 -2.81
CA GLU A 71 2.55 0.11 -3.45
C GLU A 71 3.48 0.43 -4.62
N VAL A 72 4.79 0.28 -4.42
CA VAL A 72 5.82 0.48 -5.46
C VAL A 72 5.65 -0.52 -6.59
N ARG A 73 5.49 -1.81 -6.29
CA ARG A 73 5.25 -2.85 -7.30
C ARG A 73 4.03 -2.53 -8.15
N LYS A 74 2.92 -2.16 -7.52
CA LYS A 74 1.70 -1.77 -8.22
C LYS A 74 1.92 -0.53 -9.09
N ALA A 75 2.69 0.46 -8.61
CA ALA A 75 3.03 1.65 -9.38
C ALA A 75 3.81 1.29 -10.65
N LEU A 76 4.79 0.40 -10.54
CA LEU A 76 5.62 -0.06 -11.66
C LEU A 76 4.79 -0.86 -12.67
N GLU A 77 3.92 -1.75 -12.20
CA GLU A 77 2.98 -2.50 -13.05
C GLU A 77 2.02 -1.56 -13.80
N GLN A 78 1.47 -0.55 -13.12
CA GLN A 78 0.59 0.45 -13.74
C GLN A 78 1.31 1.34 -14.75
N ALA A 79 2.60 1.63 -14.52
CA ALA A 79 3.43 2.41 -15.44
C ALA A 79 4.03 1.58 -16.58
N GLY A 80 3.77 0.25 -16.62
CA GLY A 80 4.37 -0.65 -17.61
C GLY A 80 5.88 -0.85 -17.43
N ARG A 81 6.45 -0.46 -16.29
CA ARG A 81 7.89 -0.51 -15.98
C ARG A 81 8.26 -1.76 -15.18
N GLN A 82 7.84 -2.92 -15.66
CA GLN A 82 8.15 -4.21 -15.05
C GLN A 82 9.63 -4.59 -15.19
N ASP A 83 10.36 -3.94 -16.11
CA ASP A 83 11.81 -4.01 -16.25
C ASP A 83 12.54 -3.65 -14.94
N LEU A 84 11.93 -2.82 -14.10
CA LEU A 84 12.48 -2.40 -12.80
C LEU A 84 12.14 -3.39 -11.66
N ILE A 85 11.60 -4.57 -11.95
CA ILE A 85 11.27 -5.60 -10.96
C ILE A 85 12.17 -6.80 -11.22
N GLY A 86 13.04 -7.14 -10.26
CA GLY A 86 13.89 -8.32 -10.40
C GLY A 86 15.19 -8.29 -9.58
N PRO A 87 16.06 -9.28 -9.78
CA PRO A 87 17.34 -9.39 -9.07
C PRO A 87 18.46 -8.50 -9.65
N GLY A 88 18.23 -7.85 -10.80
CA GLY A 88 19.24 -7.03 -11.48
C GLY A 88 19.71 -5.82 -10.66
N CYS A 89 20.90 -5.29 -10.96
CA CYS A 89 21.39 -4.09 -10.25
C CYS A 89 20.52 -2.86 -10.55
N ASP A 90 20.01 -2.77 -11.79
CA ASP A 90 19.14 -1.69 -12.29
C ASP A 90 17.66 -1.83 -11.86
N SER A 91 17.25 -2.96 -11.26
CA SER A 91 15.88 -3.10 -10.76
C SER A 91 15.61 -2.10 -9.64
N LEU A 92 14.40 -1.60 -9.44
CA LEU A 92 14.09 -0.77 -8.28
C LEU A 92 13.75 -1.65 -7.05
N ILE A 93 13.05 -2.76 -7.29
CA ILE A 93 12.60 -3.70 -6.27
C ILE A 93 12.92 -5.16 -6.68
N ALA A 94 13.00 -6.04 -5.69
CA ALA A 94 13.09 -7.49 -5.94
C ALA A 94 11.77 -8.04 -6.53
N ASP A 95 11.81 -9.23 -7.12
CA ASP A 95 10.60 -9.90 -7.65
C ASP A 95 9.71 -10.48 -6.54
N ASN A 96 10.36 -11.02 -5.51
CA ASN A 96 9.70 -11.57 -4.34
C ASN A 96 9.56 -10.52 -3.23
N PRO A 97 8.36 -10.40 -2.60
CA PRO A 97 8.17 -9.49 -1.48
C PRO A 97 9.04 -9.90 -0.28
N PRO A 98 9.62 -8.92 0.44
CA PRO A 98 10.34 -9.21 1.68
C PRO A 98 9.38 -9.74 2.74
N ARG A 99 9.89 -10.58 3.66
CA ARG A 99 9.09 -11.22 4.73
C ARG A 99 8.33 -10.19 5.58
N GLU A 100 8.97 -9.08 5.91
CA GLU A 100 8.37 -8.00 6.69
C GLU A 100 7.14 -7.38 6.01
N ALA A 101 7.18 -7.19 4.69
CA ALA A 101 6.05 -6.69 3.93
C ALA A 101 4.86 -7.66 4.00
N LEU A 102 5.14 -8.96 3.85
CA LEU A 102 4.13 -10.02 3.96
C LEU A 102 3.50 -10.07 5.36
N GLU A 103 4.32 -9.95 6.40
CA GLU A 103 3.87 -9.93 7.78
C GLU A 103 2.99 -8.72 8.08
N LYS A 104 3.39 -7.52 7.64
CA LYS A 104 2.60 -6.29 7.79
C LYS A 104 1.25 -6.44 7.10
N ARG A 105 1.23 -6.88 5.85
CA ARG A 105 0.01 -7.15 5.09
C ARG A 105 -0.89 -8.19 5.79
N ARG A 106 -0.30 -9.24 6.39
CA ARG A 106 -1.03 -10.25 7.16
C ARG A 106 -1.63 -9.68 8.44
N LYS A 107 -0.90 -8.83 9.17
CA LYS A 107 -1.39 -8.14 10.36
C LYS A 107 -2.56 -7.22 10.01
N ASP A 108 -2.43 -6.40 8.96
CA ASP A 108 -3.48 -5.48 8.48
C ASP A 108 -4.76 -6.21 8.03
N ALA A 109 -4.62 -7.39 7.43
CA ALA A 109 -5.77 -8.22 7.07
C ALA A 109 -6.47 -8.80 8.31
N ASN A 110 -5.69 -9.24 9.30
CA ASN A 110 -6.22 -9.82 10.53
C ASN A 110 -6.93 -8.78 11.42
N THR A 111 -6.42 -7.55 11.52
CA THR A 111 -7.08 -6.47 12.27
C THR A 111 -8.44 -6.12 11.67
N LYS A 112 -8.49 -5.95 10.33
CA LYS A 112 -9.77 -5.74 9.61
C LYS A 112 -10.77 -6.86 9.83
N PHE A 113 -10.31 -8.11 9.84
CA PHE A 113 -11.17 -9.28 10.09
C PHE A 113 -11.68 -9.34 11.54
N ARG A 114 -10.92 -8.84 12.51
CA ARG A 114 -11.30 -8.83 13.93
C ARG A 114 -12.36 -7.79 14.30
N GLY A 115 -12.68 -6.86 13.39
CA GLY A 115 -13.70 -5.84 13.64
C GLY A 115 -13.30 -4.78 14.68
N GLU A 116 -12.00 -4.68 15.00
CA GLU A 116 -11.46 -3.56 15.79
C GLU A 116 -11.47 -2.31 14.91
N TYR A 117 -12.49 -1.47 15.08
CA TYR A 117 -12.56 -0.15 14.48
C TYR A 117 -12.00 0.89 15.45
N VAL A 118 -11.52 2.02 14.92
CA VAL A 118 -10.91 3.10 15.70
C VAL A 118 -11.83 3.67 16.80
N HIS A 119 -13.13 3.37 16.76
CA HIS A 119 -14.13 3.78 17.76
C HIS A 119 -14.62 2.66 18.69
N THR A 120 -14.02 1.47 18.69
CA THR A 120 -14.37 0.43 19.68
C THR A 120 -13.66 0.73 20.99
N ILE A 121 -14.38 1.29 21.96
CA ILE A 121 -13.88 1.46 23.33
C ILE A 121 -13.67 0.06 23.91
N PRO A 122 -12.43 -0.31 24.31
CA PRO A 122 -12.22 -1.59 24.96
C PRO A 122 -13.00 -1.60 26.28
N PRO A 123 -13.78 -2.65 26.58
CA PRO A 123 -14.54 -2.71 27.82
C PRO A 123 -13.58 -2.66 29.01
N LYS A 124 -13.73 -1.63 29.84
CA LYS A 124 -12.90 -1.35 31.01
C LYS A 124 -13.00 -2.53 31.99
N GLY A 125 -11.90 -3.26 32.19
CA GLY A 125 -11.82 -4.38 33.15
C GLY A 125 -11.65 -5.79 32.54
N SER A 126 -11.59 -5.93 31.21
CA SER A 126 -11.17 -7.21 30.62
C SER A 126 -9.64 -7.24 30.45
N ALA A 127 -8.96 -8.11 31.20
CA ALA A 127 -7.65 -8.61 30.78
C ALA A 127 -7.76 -9.09 29.32
N PRO A 128 -6.72 -8.99 28.48
CA PRO A 128 -6.80 -9.43 27.09
C PRO A 128 -7.19 -10.90 27.11
N ALA A 129 -8.46 -11.20 26.87
CA ALA A 129 -8.90 -12.56 26.73
C ALA A 129 -8.06 -13.11 25.58
N LYS A 130 -7.29 -14.17 25.85
CA LYS A 130 -6.67 -15.00 24.80
C LYS A 130 -7.81 -15.56 23.96
N GLY A 131 -8.38 -14.71 23.10
CA GLY A 131 -9.43 -15.04 22.17
C GLY A 131 -8.83 -16.10 21.27
N LYS A 132 -9.32 -17.33 21.41
CA LYS A 132 -9.00 -18.44 20.51
C LYS A 132 -9.07 -17.89 19.09
N THR A 133 -7.93 -17.90 18.38
CA THR A 133 -7.90 -17.60 16.96
C THR A 133 -9.02 -18.39 16.30
N PRO A 134 -9.97 -17.75 15.57
CA PRO A 134 -11.01 -18.48 14.88
C PRO A 134 -10.29 -19.45 13.93
N LYS A 135 -10.43 -20.75 14.21
CA LYS A 135 -9.82 -21.82 13.40
C LYS A 135 -10.36 -21.61 11.99
N LYS A 136 -9.49 -21.28 11.03
CA LYS A 136 -9.85 -21.17 9.61
C LYS A 136 -10.51 -22.49 9.22
N GLN A 137 -11.84 -22.51 9.11
CA GLN A 137 -12.55 -23.64 8.55
C GLN A 137 -12.16 -23.70 7.07
N SER A 138 -11.54 -24.80 6.66
CA SER A 138 -11.27 -25.09 5.26
C SER A 138 -12.61 -25.05 4.51
N ARG A 139 -12.70 -24.23 3.45
CA ARG A 139 -13.90 -24.13 2.59
C ARG A 139 -14.23 -25.43 1.83
N HIS A 140 -13.48 -26.51 2.08
CA HIS A 140 -13.52 -27.80 1.38
C HIS A 140 -13.84 -28.93 2.36
N GLY A 141 -14.95 -28.81 3.10
CA GLY A 141 -15.57 -29.92 3.83
C GLY A 141 -16.97 -30.15 3.27
N PRO A 142 -17.45 -31.40 3.16
CA PRO A 142 -18.78 -31.67 2.64
C PRO A 142 -19.81 -31.04 3.59
N ARG A 143 -20.56 -30.05 3.10
CA ARG A 143 -21.62 -29.41 3.89
C ARG A 143 -22.88 -30.26 3.72
N THR A 144 -23.24 -31.06 4.71
CA THR A 144 -24.62 -31.53 4.86
C THR A 144 -25.46 -30.32 5.24
N GLY A 145 -26.13 -29.73 4.25
CA GLY A 145 -26.96 -28.55 4.45
C GLY A 145 -28.23 -28.91 5.21
N TYR A 146 -28.41 -28.35 6.41
CA TYR A 146 -29.71 -28.34 7.07
C TYR A 146 -30.65 -27.40 6.31
N ARG A 147 -31.65 -27.97 5.63
CA ARG A 147 -32.75 -27.24 4.97
C ARG A 147 -34.06 -27.66 5.63
N PRO A 148 -34.60 -26.86 6.57
CA PRO A 148 -35.86 -27.21 7.22
C PRO A 148 -36.99 -27.17 6.18
N GLY A 149 -37.77 -28.25 6.06
CA GLY A 149 -39.00 -28.30 5.27
C GLY A 149 -39.06 -29.26 4.07
N ARG A 150 -38.05 -30.12 3.83
CA ARG A 150 -38.17 -31.17 2.79
C ARG A 150 -38.72 -32.45 3.42
N ARG A 151 -39.93 -32.88 3.02
CA ARG A 151 -40.40 -34.25 3.31
C ARG A 151 -39.47 -35.21 2.58
N SER A 152 -38.76 -36.06 3.33
CA SER A 152 -38.05 -37.21 2.78
C SER A 152 -39.10 -38.22 2.33
N ALA A 153 -39.09 -38.59 1.06
CA ALA A 153 -39.78 -39.79 0.60
C ALA A 153 -39.07 -40.99 1.22
N SER A 154 -39.84 -41.87 1.87
CA SER A 154 -39.43 -43.21 2.28
C SER A 154 -39.67 -44.18 1.14
N ASP A 155 -38.62 -44.93 0.80
CA ASP A 155 -38.47 -46.11 -0.08
C ASP A 155 -39.37 -46.25 -1.33
#